data_AF-A0A7J4FT27-F1
#
_entry.id   AF-A0A7J4FT27-F1
#
_cell.length_a   1.000
_cell.length_b   1.000
_cell.length_c   1.000
_cell.angle_alpha   90.00
_cell.angle_beta   90.00
_cell.angle_gamma   90.00
#
_symmetry.space_group_name_H-M   'P 1'
#
loop_
_entity.id
_entity.type
_entity.pdbx_description
1 polymer ?
#
loop_
_entity_poly.entity_id
_entity_poly.type
_entity_poly.pdbx_seq_one_letter_code
_entity_poly.pdbx_strand_id
1 'polypeptide(L)'
;EVSNGTYTWMYDPASNTVRAGAVPADAQINESLNARFIEELLNTCTIEAQGRAVADGRACYVVTATQKDVVEVSRRLWFDRATWMLLKEATQNQNGEVVVRMEYRDVQLDIDIPDSTFEFEVPEGATVESMDGAITLEEAQAELTFEIKEPDHLPSGYETDIITTVPVSESYTDVSLTYTNTTEEDAQSAQLTTIQLIESPHNESTERPMPWRSDVKTIRINGRDCTIIMMQGRVGETRVPQWVLKWDDGECNFMLAGALDQEEMIRIAESI
;
A
#
# COMPACT_ATOMS: atom_id res chain seq x y z
N GLU A 1 -3.06 -7.84 14.02
CA GLU A 1 -4.23 -6.97 13.85
C GLU A 1 -5.47 -7.76 14.24
N VAL A 2 -6.44 -7.10 14.87
CA VAL A 2 -7.79 -7.62 15.13
C VAL A 2 -8.77 -6.54 14.67
N SER A 3 -9.88 -6.94 14.05
CA SER A 3 -10.93 -6.01 13.62
C SER A 3 -12.29 -6.61 13.93
N ASN A 4 -13.23 -5.78 14.39
CA ASN A 4 -14.64 -6.14 14.54
C ASN A 4 -15.53 -5.58 13.42
N GLY A 5 -14.92 -5.09 12.34
CA GLY A 5 -15.60 -4.49 11.19
C GLY A 5 -16.00 -3.03 11.38
N THR A 6 -16.01 -2.49 12.59
CA THR A 6 -16.24 -1.04 12.86
C THR A 6 -15.04 -0.37 13.53
N TYR A 7 -14.14 -1.16 14.10
CA TYR A 7 -12.96 -0.72 14.81
C TYR A 7 -11.85 -1.76 14.59
N THR A 8 -10.60 -1.29 14.49
CA THR A 8 -9.43 -2.14 14.27
C THR A 8 -8.34 -1.83 15.29
N TRP A 9 -7.58 -2.85 15.66
CA TRP A 9 -6.47 -2.80 16.62
C TRP A 9 -5.23 -3.45 16.01
N MET A 10 -4.10 -2.77 16.09
CA MET A 10 -2.79 -3.31 15.77
C MET A 10 -1.92 -3.25 17.03
N TYR A 11 -1.47 -4.41 17.50
CA TYR A 11 -0.59 -4.50 18.65
C TYR A 11 0.84 -4.84 18.20
N ASP A 12 1.78 -4.01 18.62
CA ASP A 12 3.21 -4.29 18.53
C ASP A 12 3.75 -4.75 19.91
N PRO A 13 4.09 -6.04 20.06
CA PRO A 13 4.63 -6.56 21.31
C PRO A 13 6.05 -6.08 21.63
N ALA A 14 6.82 -5.55 20.67
CA ALA A 14 8.18 -5.07 20.91
C ALA A 14 8.18 -3.76 21.69
N SER A 15 7.28 -2.85 21.33
CA SER A 15 7.07 -1.55 21.99
C SER A 15 6.00 -1.58 23.08
N ASN A 16 5.22 -2.67 23.17
CA ASN A 16 4.02 -2.77 23.99
C ASN A 16 3.00 -1.66 23.66
N THR A 17 2.81 -1.40 22.36
CA THR A 17 1.92 -0.34 21.87
C THR A 17 0.76 -0.93 21.09
N VAL A 18 -0.44 -0.46 21.38
CA VAL A 18 -1.66 -0.75 20.62
C VAL A 18 -2.05 0.49 19.86
N ARG A 19 -2.04 0.41 18.53
CA ARG A 19 -2.70 1.41 17.69
C ARG A 19 -4.16 0.97 17.50
N ALA A 20 -5.11 1.88 17.63
CA ALA A 20 -6.53 1.55 17.52
C ALA A 20 -7.35 2.68 16.88
N GLY A 21 -8.33 2.37 16.05
CA GLY A 21 -9.17 3.38 15.42
C GLY A 21 -10.41 2.83 14.73
N ALA A 22 -11.31 3.74 14.36
CA ALA A 22 -12.54 3.38 13.66
C ALA A 22 -12.23 2.92 12.23
N VAL A 23 -12.93 1.89 11.76
CA VAL A 23 -12.89 1.51 10.33
C VAL A 23 -13.74 2.52 9.56
N PRO A 24 -13.19 3.22 8.55
CA PRO A 24 -13.95 4.16 7.73
C PRO A 24 -15.20 3.52 7.11
N ALA A 25 -16.31 4.25 7.05
CA ALA A 25 -17.62 3.69 6.67
C ALA A 25 -17.63 3.06 5.25
N ASP A 26 -16.83 3.59 4.34
CA ASP A 26 -16.59 3.07 2.99
C ASP A 26 -15.72 1.81 2.97
N ALA A 27 -14.82 1.65 3.96
CA ALA A 27 -14.02 0.45 4.18
C ALA A 27 -14.79 -0.66 4.94
N GLN A 28 -15.97 -0.37 5.49
CA GLN A 28 -16.90 -1.35 6.07
C GLN A 28 -17.61 -2.13 4.95
N ILE A 29 -16.83 -2.87 4.17
CA ILE A 29 -17.29 -3.58 2.98
C ILE A 29 -18.04 -4.86 3.34
N ASN A 30 -19.19 -5.08 2.70
CA ASN A 30 -19.89 -6.37 2.68
C ASN A 30 -19.60 -7.17 1.40
N GLU A 31 -18.63 -6.73 0.60
CA GLU A 31 -18.28 -7.35 -0.67
C GLU A 31 -17.32 -8.53 -0.49
N SER A 32 -17.44 -9.52 -1.36
CA SER A 32 -16.55 -10.68 -1.36
C SER A 32 -15.15 -10.28 -1.83
N LEU A 33 -14.17 -10.31 -0.92
CA LEU A 33 -12.74 -10.13 -1.25
C LEU A 33 -12.27 -11.12 -2.33
N ASN A 34 -12.79 -12.35 -2.31
CA ASN A 34 -12.49 -13.36 -3.33
C ASN A 34 -12.99 -12.93 -4.72
N ALA A 35 -14.21 -12.37 -4.80
CA ALA A 35 -14.77 -11.91 -6.07
C ALA A 35 -13.96 -10.74 -6.63
N ARG A 36 -13.63 -9.75 -5.78
CA ARG A 36 -12.78 -8.60 -6.16
C ARG A 36 -11.41 -9.05 -6.67
N PHE A 37 -10.77 -10.00 -5.99
CA PHE A 37 -9.49 -10.54 -6.43
C PHE A 37 -9.57 -11.23 -7.80
N ILE A 38 -10.61 -12.03 -8.04
CA ILE A 38 -10.81 -12.70 -9.33
C ILE A 38 -11.05 -11.66 -10.43
N GLU A 39 -11.86 -10.64 -10.17
CA GLU A 39 -12.11 -9.54 -11.10
C GLU A 39 -10.83 -8.77 -11.43
N GLU A 40 -10.01 -8.44 -10.43
CA GLU A 40 -8.71 -7.80 -10.63
C GLU A 40 -7.80 -8.66 -11.51
N LEU A 41 -7.73 -9.97 -11.27
CA LEU A 41 -6.94 -10.90 -12.09
C LEU A 41 -7.41 -10.92 -13.54
N LEU A 42 -8.71 -11.01 -13.79
CA LEU A 42 -9.27 -11.05 -15.16
C LEU A 42 -9.01 -9.73 -15.92
N ASN A 43 -9.06 -8.62 -15.19
CA ASN A 43 -8.82 -7.29 -15.72
C ASN A 43 -7.34 -7.06 -16.05
N THR A 44 -6.43 -7.46 -15.16
CA THR A 44 -5.00 -7.10 -15.24
C THR A 44 -4.12 -8.17 -15.88
N CYS A 45 -4.57 -9.43 -15.92
CA CYS A 45 -3.77 -10.57 -16.36
C CYS A 45 -4.38 -11.29 -17.56
N THR A 46 -3.52 -11.84 -18.40
CA THR A 46 -3.85 -12.94 -19.31
C THR A 46 -3.90 -14.22 -18.50
N ILE A 47 -5.01 -14.93 -18.58
CA ILE A 47 -5.25 -16.15 -17.81
C ILE A 47 -5.16 -17.38 -18.72
N GLU A 48 -4.32 -18.32 -18.35
CA GLU A 48 -4.15 -19.60 -19.03
C GLU A 48 -4.55 -20.76 -18.14
N ALA A 49 -5.46 -21.61 -18.61
CA ALA A 49 -5.87 -22.80 -17.89
C ALA A 49 -4.74 -23.85 -17.86
N GLN A 50 -4.37 -24.28 -16.66
CA GLN A 50 -3.35 -25.33 -16.43
C GLN A 50 -3.97 -26.67 -16.02
N GLY A 51 -5.30 -26.74 -15.94
CA GLY A 51 -6.07 -27.95 -15.66
C GLY A 51 -6.58 -28.02 -14.23
N ARG A 52 -6.46 -29.20 -13.60
CA ARG A 52 -7.02 -29.51 -12.29
C ARG A 52 -5.94 -30.07 -11.37
N ALA A 53 -6.05 -29.77 -10.08
CA ALA A 53 -5.18 -30.30 -9.05
C ALA A 53 -5.93 -30.44 -7.72
N VAL A 54 -5.21 -30.84 -6.68
CA VAL A 54 -5.69 -30.86 -5.29
C VAL A 54 -4.80 -29.95 -4.45
N ALA A 55 -5.42 -29.10 -3.63
CA ALA A 55 -4.75 -28.30 -2.61
C ALA A 55 -5.54 -28.45 -1.30
N ASP A 56 -4.84 -28.70 -0.19
CA ASP A 56 -5.45 -28.94 1.12
C ASP A 56 -6.58 -30.00 1.10
N GLY A 57 -6.40 -31.07 0.32
CA GLY A 57 -7.43 -32.11 0.14
C GLY A 57 -8.65 -31.70 -0.70
N ARG A 58 -8.71 -30.45 -1.16
CA ARG A 58 -9.80 -29.88 -1.95
C ARG A 58 -9.48 -29.89 -3.44
N ALA A 59 -10.50 -30.14 -4.26
CA ALA A 59 -10.33 -30.15 -5.71
C ALA A 59 -10.25 -28.71 -6.26
N CYS A 60 -9.22 -28.41 -7.05
CA CYS A 60 -8.96 -27.06 -7.55
C CYS A 60 -8.93 -26.97 -9.08
N TYR A 61 -9.30 -25.79 -9.60
CA TYR A 61 -8.86 -25.31 -10.91
C TYR A 61 -7.47 -24.69 -10.77
N VAL A 62 -6.60 -24.96 -11.74
CA VAL A 62 -5.26 -24.37 -11.78
C VAL A 62 -5.17 -23.46 -12.98
N VAL A 63 -4.74 -22.22 -12.74
CA VAL A 63 -4.48 -21.25 -13.79
C VAL A 63 -3.10 -20.64 -13.63
N THR A 64 -2.54 -20.18 -14.74
CA THR A 64 -1.43 -19.24 -14.74
C THR A 64 -2.00 -17.88 -15.09
N ALA A 65 -1.69 -16.87 -14.27
CA ALA A 65 -2.00 -15.48 -14.52
C ALA A 65 -0.70 -14.73 -14.83
N THR A 66 -0.65 -14.12 -16.00
CA THR A 66 0.50 -13.30 -16.46
C THR A 66 0.01 -11.89 -16.67
N GLN A 67 0.62 -10.88 -16.05
CA GLN A 67 0.20 -9.49 -16.20
C GLN A 67 0.28 -9.05 -17.66
N LYS A 68 -0.74 -8.32 -18.16
CA LYS A 68 -0.89 -7.97 -19.58
C LYS A 68 0.22 -7.03 -20.10
N ASP A 69 0.84 -6.24 -19.23
CA ASP A 69 1.78 -5.17 -19.60
C ASP A 69 3.10 -5.21 -18.82
N VAL A 70 3.22 -6.17 -17.90
CA VAL A 70 4.47 -6.48 -17.20
C VAL A 70 4.82 -7.90 -17.60
N VAL A 71 5.53 -7.99 -18.72
CA VAL A 71 6.14 -9.24 -19.17
C VAL A 71 7.28 -9.46 -18.19
N GLU A 72 7.11 -10.32 -17.16
CA GLU A 72 8.20 -11.03 -16.44
C GLU A 72 7.81 -11.65 -15.08
N VAL A 73 6.58 -11.45 -14.58
CA VAL A 73 6.09 -12.16 -13.38
C VAL A 73 4.82 -12.95 -13.73
N SER A 74 4.84 -14.25 -13.46
CA SER A 74 3.66 -15.09 -13.62
C SER A 74 3.26 -15.69 -12.27
N ARG A 75 1.96 -15.86 -12.06
CA ARG A 75 1.41 -16.44 -10.84
C ARG A 75 0.69 -17.72 -11.21
N ARG A 76 1.05 -18.83 -10.57
CA ARG A 76 0.26 -20.06 -10.63
C ARG A 76 -0.70 -20.06 -9.44
N LEU A 77 -1.99 -20.20 -9.73
CA LEU A 77 -3.07 -20.05 -8.76
C LEU A 77 -3.93 -21.32 -8.73
N TRP A 78 -4.32 -21.72 -7.53
CA TRP A 78 -5.20 -22.86 -7.31
C TRP A 78 -6.49 -22.39 -6.65
N PHE A 79 -7.59 -22.41 -7.41
CA PHE A 79 -8.91 -22.00 -6.93
C PHE A 79 -9.74 -23.23 -6.57
N ASP A 80 -10.29 -23.26 -5.36
CA ASP A 80 -11.24 -24.28 -4.93
C ASP A 80 -12.42 -24.37 -5.91
N ARG A 81 -12.76 -25.57 -6.36
CA ARG A 81 -13.80 -25.75 -7.38
C ARG A 81 -15.21 -25.47 -6.87
N ALA A 82 -15.44 -25.58 -5.57
CA ALA A 82 -16.76 -25.37 -4.99
C ALA A 82 -17.00 -23.89 -4.68
N THR A 83 -15.99 -23.20 -4.15
CA THR A 83 -16.12 -21.85 -3.58
C THR A 83 -15.38 -20.76 -4.35
N TRP A 84 -14.52 -21.14 -5.31
CA TRP A 84 -13.61 -20.23 -6.00
C TRP A 84 -12.61 -19.50 -5.11
N MET A 85 -12.45 -19.91 -3.84
CA MET A 85 -11.43 -19.38 -2.95
C MET A 85 -10.03 -19.79 -3.44
N LEU A 86 -9.08 -18.85 -3.40
CA LEU A 86 -7.67 -19.15 -3.66
C LEU A 86 -7.11 -19.96 -2.49
N LEU A 87 -6.67 -21.19 -2.75
CA LEU A 87 -6.08 -22.06 -1.72
C LEU A 87 -4.55 -22.08 -1.76
N LYS A 88 -3.97 -21.74 -2.91
CA LYS A 88 -2.52 -21.76 -3.10
C LYS A 88 -2.11 -20.79 -4.20
N GLU A 89 -0.96 -20.18 -4.02
CA GLU A 89 -0.30 -19.33 -5.00
C GLU A 89 1.20 -19.66 -5.06
N ALA A 90 1.76 -19.62 -6.26
CA ALA A 90 3.18 -19.60 -6.48
C ALA A 90 3.53 -18.51 -7.49
N THR A 91 4.28 -17.51 -7.07
CA THR A 91 4.78 -16.43 -7.92
C THR A 91 6.13 -16.84 -8.49
N GLN A 92 6.27 -16.74 -9.81
CA GLN A 92 7.49 -17.05 -10.54
C GLN A 92 8.09 -15.76 -11.09
N ASN A 93 9.41 -15.64 -10.97
CA ASN A 93 10.17 -14.60 -11.65
C ASN A 93 10.34 -14.92 -13.15
N GLN A 94 11.00 -14.02 -13.86
CA GLN A 94 11.33 -14.12 -15.28
C GLN A 94 12.13 -15.36 -15.69
N ASN A 95 12.89 -15.94 -14.75
CA ASN A 95 13.67 -17.15 -14.97
C ASN A 95 12.85 -18.43 -14.73
N GLY A 96 11.57 -18.29 -14.36
CA GLY A 96 10.69 -19.40 -13.99
C GLY A 96 10.92 -19.91 -12.56
N GLU A 97 11.72 -19.21 -11.76
CA GLU A 97 12.00 -19.60 -10.37
C GLU A 97 10.87 -19.11 -9.46
N VAL A 98 10.42 -19.97 -8.56
CA VAL A 98 9.39 -19.61 -7.57
C VAL A 98 10.03 -18.74 -6.50
N VAL A 99 9.62 -17.47 -6.45
CA VAL A 99 10.14 -16.48 -5.48
C VAL A 99 9.23 -16.34 -4.26
N VAL A 100 7.93 -16.61 -4.42
CA VAL A 100 6.94 -16.56 -3.34
C VAL A 100 6.02 -17.76 -3.45
N ARG A 101 5.66 -18.34 -2.31
CA ARG A 101 4.64 -19.38 -2.20
C ARG A 101 3.75 -19.11 -1.00
N MET A 102 2.44 -19.12 -1.24
CA MET A 102 1.41 -19.08 -0.21
C MET A 102 0.53 -20.34 -0.33
N GLU A 103 0.15 -20.92 0.80
CA GLU A 103 -0.71 -22.10 0.86
C GLU A 103 -1.57 -22.03 2.13
N TYR A 104 -2.89 -22.03 1.96
CA TYR A 104 -3.83 -22.22 3.06
C TYR A 104 -3.86 -23.70 3.45
N ARG A 105 -3.98 -23.96 4.76
CA ARG A 105 -4.03 -25.31 5.34
C ARG A 105 -5.16 -25.38 6.34
N ASP A 106 -5.71 -26.57 6.52
CA ASP A 106 -6.80 -26.83 7.46
C ASP A 106 -8.01 -25.90 7.23
N VAL A 107 -8.34 -25.65 5.95
CA VAL A 107 -9.40 -24.70 5.58
C VAL A 107 -10.77 -25.24 5.97
N GLN A 108 -11.43 -24.52 6.88
CA GLN A 108 -12.79 -24.74 7.30
C GLN A 108 -13.68 -23.61 6.78
N LEU A 109 -14.84 -23.97 6.24
CA LEU A 109 -15.80 -23.03 5.65
C LEU A 109 -17.13 -23.17 6.38
N ASP A 110 -17.91 -22.09 6.38
CA ASP A 110 -19.25 -22.03 6.99
C ASP A 110 -19.24 -22.51 8.46
N ILE A 111 -18.16 -22.20 9.19
CA ILE A 111 -18.06 -22.44 10.62
C ILE A 111 -18.61 -21.24 11.38
N ASP A 112 -19.30 -21.51 12.48
CA ASP A 112 -19.70 -20.48 13.42
C ASP A 112 -18.46 -19.98 14.18
N ILE A 113 -18.00 -18.77 13.84
CA ILE A 113 -16.91 -18.09 14.55
C ILE A 113 -17.56 -17.16 15.59
N PRO A 114 -17.22 -17.28 16.88
CA PRO A 114 -17.82 -16.43 17.90
C PRO A 114 -17.33 -14.98 17.79
N ASP A 115 -18.19 -14.02 18.11
CA ASP A 115 -17.87 -12.58 18.07
C ASP A 115 -16.64 -12.23 18.91
N SER A 116 -16.41 -12.96 20.01
CA SER A 116 -15.22 -12.80 20.87
C SER A 116 -13.89 -13.03 20.15
N THR A 117 -13.88 -13.69 18.98
CA THR A 117 -12.68 -13.82 18.15
C THR A 117 -12.25 -12.48 17.52
N PHE A 118 -13.18 -11.56 17.39
CA PHE A 118 -12.98 -10.23 16.81
C PHE A 118 -12.88 -9.14 17.88
N GLU A 119 -12.92 -9.51 19.15
CA GLU A 119 -12.67 -8.62 20.29
C GLU A 119 -11.17 -8.62 20.63
N PHE A 120 -10.65 -7.45 20.97
CA PHE A 120 -9.25 -7.29 21.38
C PHE A 120 -9.17 -6.66 22.77
N GLU A 121 -8.55 -7.39 23.70
CA GLU A 121 -8.22 -6.89 25.03
C GLU A 121 -6.82 -6.26 24.99
N VAL A 122 -6.73 -4.97 25.35
CA VAL A 122 -5.46 -4.25 25.43
C VAL A 122 -4.59 -4.89 26.53
N PRO A 123 -3.35 -5.33 26.21
CA PRO A 123 -2.45 -5.90 27.21
C PRO A 123 -2.16 -4.94 28.36
N GLU A 124 -1.93 -5.49 29.56
CA GLU A 124 -1.62 -4.68 30.74
C GLU A 124 -0.37 -3.81 30.52
N GLY A 125 -0.50 -2.52 30.82
CA GLY A 125 0.60 -1.55 30.66
C GLY A 125 0.92 -1.17 29.23
N ALA A 126 0.10 -1.58 28.24
CA ALA A 126 0.28 -1.16 26.86
C ALA A 126 -0.11 0.30 26.66
N THR A 127 0.68 1.03 25.88
CA THR A 127 0.34 2.39 25.43
C THR A 127 -0.69 2.27 24.31
N VAL A 128 -1.79 3.02 24.40
CA VAL A 128 -2.82 3.05 23.35
C VAL A 128 -2.70 4.34 22.56
N GLU A 129 -2.49 4.20 21.26
CA GLU A 129 -2.36 5.28 20.29
C GLU A 129 -3.53 5.22 19.29
N SER A 130 -3.92 6.39 18.78
CA SER A 130 -4.97 6.46 17.75
C SER A 130 -4.42 6.02 16.39
N MET A 131 -5.19 5.21 15.65
CA MET A 131 -4.98 5.02 14.21
C MET A 131 -5.56 6.17 13.39
N ASP A 132 -6.41 7.01 13.98
CA ASP A 132 -6.71 8.34 13.44
C ASP A 132 -5.46 9.20 13.67
N GLY A 133 -4.37 8.83 13.00
CA GLY A 133 -3.02 9.34 13.22
C GLY A 133 -2.77 10.71 12.59
N ALA A 134 -3.84 11.40 12.19
CA ALA A 134 -3.75 12.78 11.74
C ALA A 134 -3.37 13.64 12.96
N ILE A 135 -2.09 13.97 13.04
CA ILE A 135 -1.55 14.94 13.98
C ILE A 135 -1.43 16.28 13.28
N THR A 136 -1.24 17.36 14.04
CA THR A 136 -0.88 18.66 13.48
C THR A 136 0.56 18.65 12.99
N LEU A 137 0.91 19.57 12.08
CA LEU A 137 2.29 19.75 11.63
C LEU A 137 3.24 20.06 12.80
N GLU A 138 2.76 20.82 13.79
CA GLU A 138 3.51 21.18 15.00
C GLU A 138 3.81 19.95 15.87
N GLU A 139 2.83 19.05 16.03
CA GLU A 139 3.01 17.78 16.74
C GLU A 139 3.96 16.85 15.99
N ALA A 140 3.82 16.72 14.67
CA ALA A 140 4.74 15.94 13.86
C ALA A 140 6.17 16.47 13.98
N GLN A 141 6.35 17.78 13.87
CA GLN A 141 7.66 18.42 13.96
C GLN A 141 8.35 18.20 15.33
N ALA A 142 7.58 18.09 16.41
CA ALA A 142 8.12 17.84 17.75
C ALA A 142 8.71 16.42 17.94
N GLU A 143 8.32 15.47 17.08
CA GLU A 143 8.81 14.08 17.13
C GLU A 143 10.01 13.83 16.21
N LEU A 144 10.31 14.76 15.29
CA LEU A 144 11.32 14.60 14.26
C LEU A 144 12.64 15.27 14.62
N THR A 145 13.73 14.73 14.07
CA THR A 145 15.08 15.28 14.21
C THR A 145 15.49 16.22 13.08
N PHE A 146 14.58 16.47 12.13
CA PHE A 146 14.75 17.29 10.94
C PHE A 146 13.53 18.20 10.75
N GLU A 147 13.69 19.28 9.99
CA GLU A 147 12.59 20.20 9.66
C GLU A 147 11.74 19.64 8.53
N ILE A 148 10.41 19.56 8.73
CA ILE A 148 9.45 19.10 7.72
C ILE A 148 9.40 20.11 6.57
N LYS A 149 9.45 19.64 5.32
CA LYS A 149 9.42 20.50 4.13
C LYS A 149 8.10 20.36 3.37
N GLU A 150 7.20 21.30 3.60
CA GLU A 150 5.97 21.43 2.81
C GLU A 150 6.27 21.99 1.40
N PRO A 151 5.62 21.49 0.34
CA PRO A 151 5.75 22.08 -1.00
C PRO A 151 5.15 23.49 -1.05
N ASP A 152 5.90 24.46 -1.59
CA ASP A 152 5.39 25.81 -1.86
C ASP A 152 4.34 25.83 -2.99
N HIS A 153 4.29 24.77 -3.82
CA HIS A 153 3.37 24.64 -4.94
C HIS A 153 2.54 23.35 -4.85
N LEU A 154 1.21 23.51 -4.86
CA LEU A 154 0.24 22.44 -5.05
C LEU A 154 -0.75 22.82 -6.16
N PRO A 155 -1.30 21.83 -6.90
CA PRO A 155 -2.34 22.10 -7.88
C PRO A 155 -3.59 22.69 -7.22
N SER A 156 -4.36 23.46 -7.97
CA SER A 156 -5.59 24.08 -7.47
C SER A 156 -6.55 23.03 -6.87
N GLY A 157 -6.99 23.27 -5.63
CA GLY A 157 -7.93 22.42 -4.91
C GLY A 157 -7.28 21.35 -4.04
N TYR A 158 -5.96 21.18 -4.09
CA TYR A 158 -5.23 20.33 -3.13
C TYR A 158 -4.92 21.10 -1.86
N GLU A 159 -5.23 20.50 -0.72
CA GLU A 159 -4.88 21.00 0.61
C GLU A 159 -4.30 19.86 1.45
N THR A 160 -3.51 20.20 2.48
CA THR A 160 -3.01 19.22 3.44
C THR A 160 -4.18 18.61 4.19
N ASP A 161 -4.28 17.29 4.18
CA ASP A 161 -5.40 16.54 4.76
C ASP A 161 -4.94 15.73 5.97
N ILE A 162 -3.92 14.88 5.77
CA ILE A 162 -3.45 13.94 6.79
C ILE A 162 -1.93 14.09 6.96
N ILE A 163 -1.49 14.30 8.19
CA ILE A 163 -0.08 14.28 8.60
C ILE A 163 0.09 13.13 9.59
N THR A 164 1.05 12.25 9.35
CA THR A 164 1.35 11.10 10.24
C THR A 164 2.84 10.96 10.44
N THR A 165 3.28 10.62 11.65
CA THR A 165 4.64 10.16 11.93
C THR A 165 4.66 8.62 12.00
N VAL A 166 5.72 8.02 11.48
CA VAL A 166 5.90 6.56 11.46
C VAL A 166 7.28 6.23 12.03
N PRO A 167 7.39 5.65 13.23
CA PRO A 167 8.67 5.20 13.75
C PRO A 167 9.18 4.03 12.89
N VAL A 168 10.32 4.22 12.23
CA VAL A 168 10.92 3.18 11.35
C VAL A 168 11.95 2.35 12.10
N SER A 169 12.64 2.96 13.07
CA SER A 169 13.54 2.29 13.99
C SER A 169 13.56 3.00 15.34
N GLU A 170 14.26 2.45 16.34
CA GLU A 170 14.51 3.13 17.61
C GLU A 170 15.23 4.49 17.44
N SER A 171 15.88 4.72 16.29
CA SER A 171 16.76 5.86 16.07
C SER A 171 16.16 6.91 15.12
N TYR A 172 15.07 6.61 14.41
CA TYR A 172 14.46 7.59 13.53
C TYR A 172 12.99 7.31 13.18
N THR A 173 12.29 8.41 12.90
CA THR A 173 10.87 8.52 12.57
C THR A 173 10.75 9.17 11.19
N ASP A 174 9.91 8.59 10.34
CA ASP A 174 9.50 9.17 9.06
C ASP A 174 8.26 10.06 9.28
N VAL A 175 8.02 11.04 8.41
CA VAL A 175 6.74 11.76 8.33
C VAL A 175 6.11 11.54 6.97
N SER A 176 4.79 11.37 6.94
CA SER A 176 4.00 11.33 5.72
C SER A 176 2.95 12.45 5.75
N LEU A 177 3.03 13.32 4.74
CA LEU A 177 2.04 14.35 4.44
C LEU A 177 1.19 13.86 3.26
N THR A 178 -0.12 13.92 3.42
CA THR A 178 -1.10 13.57 2.39
C THR A 178 -1.89 14.82 2.02
N TYR A 179 -1.89 15.14 0.73
CA TYR A 179 -2.65 16.25 0.16
C TYR A 179 -3.80 15.69 -0.67
N THR A 180 -5.01 16.19 -0.45
CA THR A 180 -6.20 15.70 -1.15
C THR A 180 -6.96 16.84 -1.80
N ASN A 181 -7.66 16.53 -2.88
CA ASN A 181 -8.59 17.45 -3.54
C ASN A 181 -10.02 17.00 -3.22
N THR A 182 -10.59 17.53 -2.14
CA THR A 182 -11.86 17.10 -1.54
C THR A 182 -13.11 17.52 -2.32
N THR A 183 -12.98 17.84 -3.61
CA THR A 183 -14.14 18.13 -4.48
C THR A 183 -14.83 16.89 -5.03
N GLU A 184 -14.27 15.69 -4.85
CA GLU A 184 -14.86 14.43 -5.33
C GLU A 184 -15.62 13.69 -4.19
N GLU A 185 -16.94 13.54 -4.35
CA GLU A 185 -17.87 12.87 -3.40
C GLU A 185 -17.62 11.35 -3.24
N ASP A 186 -16.55 10.78 -3.81
CA ASP A 186 -16.26 9.34 -3.81
C ASP A 186 -14.91 9.05 -3.14
N ALA A 187 -14.95 8.39 -1.97
CA ALA A 187 -13.78 8.06 -1.16
C ALA A 187 -12.77 7.12 -1.89
N GLN A 188 -13.23 6.31 -2.84
CA GLN A 188 -12.33 5.50 -3.68
C GLN A 188 -11.59 6.35 -4.72
N SER A 189 -12.22 7.40 -5.24
CA SER A 189 -11.57 8.36 -6.14
C SER A 189 -10.61 9.26 -5.36
N ALA A 190 -10.98 9.65 -4.13
CA ALA A 190 -10.13 10.44 -3.23
C ALA A 190 -8.78 9.77 -2.90
N GLN A 191 -8.76 8.46 -2.62
CA GLN A 191 -7.50 7.71 -2.41
C GLN A 191 -6.57 7.76 -3.64
N LEU A 192 -7.13 7.85 -4.84
CA LEU A 192 -6.40 7.83 -6.11
C LEU A 192 -6.06 9.24 -6.62
N THR A 193 -6.68 10.29 -6.08
CA THR A 193 -6.32 11.70 -6.28
C THR A 193 -5.47 12.25 -5.13
N THR A 194 -4.87 11.39 -4.30
CA THR A 194 -3.96 11.87 -3.25
C THR A 194 -2.56 12.14 -3.80
N ILE A 195 -1.92 13.17 -3.25
CA ILE A 195 -0.47 13.35 -3.36
C ILE A 195 0.08 12.97 -1.99
N GLN A 196 1.04 12.04 -1.97
CA GLN A 196 1.71 11.63 -0.75
C GLN A 196 3.18 12.05 -0.81
N LEU A 197 3.61 12.84 0.16
CA LEU A 197 5.01 13.15 0.42
C LEU A 197 5.46 12.40 1.66
N ILE A 198 6.53 11.62 1.54
CA ILE A 198 7.20 10.98 2.68
C ILE A 198 8.59 11.58 2.80
N GLU A 199 8.93 12.01 4.02
CA GLU A 199 10.26 12.48 4.38
C GLU A 199 10.86 11.55 5.42
N SER A 200 12.09 11.13 5.16
CA SER A 200 12.88 10.28 6.05
C SER A 200 14.24 10.95 6.29
N PRO A 201 14.86 10.80 7.48
CA PRO A 201 16.24 11.26 7.66
C PRO A 201 17.19 10.64 6.65
N HIS A 202 18.23 11.37 6.27
CA HIS A 202 19.29 10.83 5.43
C HIS A 202 19.92 9.58 6.09
N ASN A 203 19.88 8.45 5.39
CA ASN A 203 20.57 7.25 5.80
C ASN A 203 21.22 6.58 4.59
N GLU A 204 22.56 6.57 4.58
CA GLU A 204 23.37 5.93 3.52
C GLU A 204 23.09 4.42 3.37
N SER A 205 22.48 3.78 4.37
CA SER A 205 22.23 2.33 4.41
C SER A 205 20.86 1.90 3.89
N THR A 206 19.95 2.84 3.58
CA THR A 206 18.59 2.52 3.11
C THR A 206 18.49 2.63 1.59
N GLU A 207 19.16 1.74 0.86
CA GLU A 207 18.69 1.40 -0.48
C GLU A 207 17.34 0.68 -0.32
N ARG A 208 16.23 1.43 -0.38
CA ARG A 208 14.90 0.81 -0.46
C ARG A 208 14.86 0.04 -1.79
N PRO A 209 14.52 -1.27 -1.79
CA PRO A 209 14.56 -2.07 -3.00
C PRO A 209 13.71 -1.40 -4.08
N MET A 210 14.35 -1.11 -5.21
CA MET A 210 13.66 -0.58 -6.38
C MET A 210 12.57 -1.56 -6.78
N PRO A 211 11.33 -1.10 -7.07
CA PRO A 211 10.36 -1.98 -7.67
C PRO A 211 10.97 -2.55 -8.95
N TRP A 212 10.94 -3.87 -9.08
CA TRP A 212 11.51 -4.56 -10.23
C TRP A 212 10.85 -4.01 -11.50
N ARG A 213 11.64 -3.22 -12.24
CA ARG A 213 11.35 -2.67 -13.58
C ARG A 213 10.11 -1.79 -13.70
N SER A 214 10.21 -0.58 -13.15
CA SER A 214 9.44 0.56 -13.66
C SER A 214 10.19 1.28 -14.79
N ASP A 215 9.54 2.17 -15.53
CA ASP A 215 10.20 3.16 -16.39
C ASP A 215 11.00 4.14 -15.51
N VAL A 216 12.16 3.68 -15.04
CA VAL A 216 13.05 4.46 -14.19
C VAL A 216 13.81 5.45 -15.07
N LYS A 217 13.69 6.74 -14.75
CA LYS A 217 14.55 7.78 -15.33
C LYS A 217 15.23 8.54 -14.20
N THR A 218 16.39 9.10 -14.51
CA THR A 218 17.04 10.07 -13.64
C THR A 218 16.80 11.46 -14.23
N ILE A 219 16.26 12.36 -13.41
CA ILE A 219 16.08 13.78 -13.73
C ILE A 219 16.82 14.62 -12.68
N ARG A 220 16.85 15.94 -12.86
CA ARG A 220 17.37 16.85 -11.83
C ARG A 220 16.23 17.65 -11.20
N ILE A 221 16.20 17.69 -9.88
CA ILE A 221 15.29 18.52 -9.08
C ILE A 221 16.18 19.37 -8.18
N ASN A 222 16.05 20.70 -8.27
CA ASN A 222 16.87 21.64 -7.48
C ASN A 222 18.38 21.36 -7.55
N GLY A 223 18.86 20.90 -8.71
CA GLY A 223 20.27 20.57 -8.97
C GLY A 223 20.73 19.20 -8.46
N ARG A 224 19.84 18.40 -7.87
CA ARG A 224 20.13 17.06 -7.32
C ARG A 224 19.54 15.96 -8.20
N ASP A 225 20.15 14.78 -8.17
CA ASP A 225 19.66 13.64 -8.93
C ASP A 225 18.38 13.10 -8.28
N CYS A 226 17.32 13.01 -9.08
CA CYS A 226 16.04 12.44 -8.69
C CYS A 226 15.74 11.23 -9.57
N THR A 227 15.38 10.13 -8.91
CA THR A 227 14.83 8.95 -9.58
C THR A 227 13.34 9.15 -9.76
N ILE A 228 12.86 9.11 -11.00
CA ILE A 228 11.44 9.14 -11.32
C ILE A 228 11.00 7.79 -11.86
N ILE A 229 9.87 7.32 -11.36
CA ILE A 229 9.30 6.00 -11.60
C ILE A 229 7.86 6.19 -12.05
N MET A 230 7.51 5.64 -13.22
CA MET A 230 6.10 5.48 -13.61
C MET A 230 5.59 4.11 -13.14
N MET A 231 4.51 4.11 -12.39
CA MET A 231 3.74 2.93 -12.02
C MET A 231 2.37 3.01 -12.71
N GLN A 232 1.88 1.89 -13.22
CA GLN A 232 0.51 1.85 -13.72
C GLN A 232 -0.45 1.66 -12.55
N GLY A 233 -1.14 2.73 -12.16
CA GLY A 233 -2.28 2.70 -11.24
C GLY A 233 -3.60 2.43 -11.98
N ARG A 234 -4.68 2.27 -11.22
CA ARG A 234 -6.02 2.02 -11.78
C ARG A 234 -7.08 2.82 -11.01
N VAL A 235 -7.98 3.49 -11.75
CA VAL A 235 -9.21 4.12 -11.26
C VAL A 235 -10.39 3.44 -11.95
N GLY A 236 -11.12 2.60 -11.22
CA GLY A 236 -12.16 1.74 -11.80
C GLY A 236 -11.61 0.83 -12.90
N GLU A 237 -12.12 0.97 -14.13
CA GLU A 237 -11.58 0.27 -15.31
C GLU A 237 -10.41 0.99 -15.98
N THR A 238 -10.23 2.29 -15.68
CA THR A 238 -9.28 3.19 -16.35
C THR A 238 -7.89 3.07 -15.75
N ARG A 239 -6.87 3.00 -16.61
CA ARG A 239 -5.48 3.07 -16.18
C ARG A 239 -5.05 4.52 -16.03
N VAL A 240 -4.52 4.84 -14.86
CA VAL A 240 -4.01 6.18 -14.57
C VAL A 240 -2.54 6.05 -14.19
N PRO A 241 -1.61 6.73 -14.87
CA PRO A 241 -0.21 6.70 -14.49
C PRO A 241 -0.06 7.31 -13.09
N GLN A 242 0.65 6.62 -12.22
CA GLN A 242 1.12 7.14 -10.95
C GLN A 242 2.62 7.37 -11.05
N TRP A 243 3.07 8.54 -10.64
CA TRP A 243 4.48 8.87 -10.62
C TRP A 243 4.99 8.80 -9.20
N VAL A 244 6.18 8.22 -9.05
CA VAL A 244 6.94 8.21 -7.80
C VAL A 244 8.28 8.88 -8.07
N LEU A 245 8.53 9.98 -7.39
CA LEU A 245 9.80 10.72 -7.42
C LEU A 245 10.54 10.43 -6.12
N LYS A 246 11.83 10.14 -6.21
CA LYS A 246 12.72 9.89 -5.07
C LYS A 246 14.00 10.68 -5.23
N TRP A 247 14.30 11.51 -4.26
CA TRP A 247 15.54 12.28 -4.24
C TRP A 247 16.04 12.42 -2.80
N ASP A 248 17.30 12.79 -2.69
CA ASP A 248 17.95 13.06 -1.42
C ASP A 248 18.49 14.49 -1.47
N ASP A 249 18.36 15.21 -0.36
CA ASP A 249 18.77 16.59 -0.28
C ASP A 249 20.03 16.83 0.59
N GLY A 250 20.59 15.74 1.15
CA GLY A 250 21.71 15.71 2.08
C GLY A 250 21.29 15.68 3.56
N GLU A 251 20.07 16.10 3.88
CA GLU A 251 19.48 16.06 5.22
C GLU A 251 18.37 15.01 5.30
N CYS A 252 17.54 14.94 4.27
CA CYS A 252 16.39 14.05 4.16
C CYS A 252 16.34 13.33 2.80
N ASN A 253 15.81 12.11 2.85
CA ASN A 253 15.33 11.37 1.70
C ASN A 253 13.84 11.67 1.50
N PHE A 254 13.45 11.99 0.28
CA PHE A 254 12.07 12.30 -0.10
C PHE A 254 11.51 11.22 -1.00
N MET A 255 10.23 10.92 -0.82
CA MET A 255 9.42 10.18 -1.78
C MET A 255 8.11 10.92 -2.01
N LEU A 256 7.91 11.41 -3.23
CA LEU A 256 6.65 12.03 -3.67
C LEU A 256 5.92 11.08 -4.61
N ALA A 257 4.67 10.74 -4.29
CA ALA A 257 3.82 9.86 -5.08
C ALA A 257 2.47 10.51 -5.39
N GLY A 258 1.96 10.33 -6.62
CA GLY A 258 0.65 10.87 -7.00
C GLY A 258 0.23 10.49 -8.42
N ALA A 259 -1.06 10.61 -8.71
CA ALA A 259 -1.67 10.30 -10.02
C ALA A 259 -1.78 11.52 -10.96
N LEU A 260 -0.96 12.56 -10.75
CA LEU A 260 -0.90 13.75 -11.60
C LEU A 260 -0.04 13.50 -12.84
N ASP A 261 -0.03 14.43 -13.79
CA ASP A 261 0.93 14.36 -14.88
C ASP A 261 2.37 14.56 -14.38
N GLN A 262 3.33 14.08 -15.18
CA GLN A 262 4.74 14.09 -14.81
C GLN A 262 5.28 15.51 -14.55
N GLU A 263 4.83 16.50 -15.32
CA GLU A 263 5.32 17.88 -15.21
C GLU A 263 4.82 18.56 -13.94
N GLU A 264 3.59 18.27 -13.53
CA GLU A 264 3.02 18.74 -12.27
C GLU A 264 3.74 18.11 -11.06
N MET A 265 4.02 16.80 -11.11
CA MET A 265 4.77 16.12 -10.05
C MET A 265 6.19 16.67 -9.88
N ILE A 266 6.86 17.02 -10.99
CA ILE A 266 8.17 17.67 -10.95
C ILE A 266 8.06 19.06 -10.35
N ARG A 267 7.03 19.86 -10.71
CA ARG A 267 6.82 21.21 -10.15
C ARG A 267 6.60 21.20 -8.64
N ILE A 268 5.83 20.23 -8.13
CA ILE A 268 5.65 20.05 -6.69
C ILE A 268 6.99 19.73 -6.04
N ALA A 269 7.75 18.77 -6.56
CA ALA A 269 9.04 18.38 -6.00
C ALA A 269 10.11 19.48 -6.07
N GLU A 270 10.08 20.35 -7.10
CA GLU A 270 10.97 21.52 -7.19
C GLU A 270 10.60 22.64 -6.20
N SER A 271 9.37 22.62 -5.66
CA SER A 271 8.89 23.58 -4.67
C SER A 271 9.16 23.17 -3.22
N ILE A 272 9.84 22.03 -3.03
CA ILE A 272 10.36 21.51 -1.75
C ILE A 272 11.86 21.83 -1.67
#